data_AF-A0A439CTZ8-F1
#
_entry.id   AF-A0A439CTZ8-F1
#
_cell.length_a   1.000
_cell.length_b   1.000
_cell.length_c   1.000
_cell.angle_alpha   90.00
_cell.angle_beta   90.00
_cell.angle_gamma   90.00
#
_symmetry.space_group_name_H-M   'P 1'
#
loop_
_entity.id
_entity.type
_entity.pdbx_description
1 polymer ?
#
loop_
_entity_poly.entity_id
_entity_poly.type
_entity_poly.pdbx_seq_one_letter_code
_entity_poly.pdbx_strand_id
1 'polypeptide(L)'
;MSIASRNAAVPPEQIEDYPSGYPRLARLISAHPSFSIFRRFSAARARILLYQQDRIAELEETLTTLDEREQKVLFLGSRRRDANPERRAVLAQLKSAMADYDDLLARTREALNAKPAYRRDVASLRDWINDSGCLSRDESKYLEKNDLISLVSSEQGLLESMSAAVEDLIIWISSRTRWNFRTPHSRDSNMYIFFENLIGTFTRIILALFASATIFIPIVISSLMSSESARLVLVVLSIAIFVGILSLTSRPRVSEVFLAGATYAAVLVVYVSGTGN
;
A
#
# COMPACT_ATOMS: atom_id res chain seq x y z
N MET A 1 35.71 27.56 36.77
CA MET A 1 35.33 26.16 36.51
C MET A 1 33.95 25.93 37.10
N SER A 2 32.91 25.96 36.26
CA SER A 2 31.71 25.10 36.34
C SER A 2 30.70 25.60 35.31
N ILE A 3 30.81 25.02 34.12
CA ILE A 3 29.79 25.08 33.07
C ILE A 3 28.73 24.06 33.51
N ALA A 4 27.54 24.53 33.85
CA ALA A 4 26.36 23.70 33.99
C ALA A 4 25.20 24.38 33.26
N SER A 5 25.34 24.50 31.93
CA SER A 5 24.21 24.67 31.04
C SER A 5 23.31 23.44 31.17
N ARG A 6 22.23 23.58 31.95
CA ARG A 6 21.13 22.62 31.92
C ARG A 6 20.54 22.69 30.51
N ASN A 7 20.84 21.70 29.67
CA ASN A 7 20.02 21.35 28.53
C ASN A 7 18.64 20.92 29.05
N ALA A 8 17.78 21.90 29.31
CA ALA A 8 16.35 21.64 29.44
C ALA A 8 15.89 21.17 28.06
N ALA A 9 15.62 19.87 27.94
CA ALA A 9 14.99 19.32 26.75
C ALA A 9 13.69 20.08 26.51
N VAL A 10 13.64 20.85 25.42
CA VAL A 10 12.40 21.47 24.93
C VAL A 10 11.40 20.33 24.75
N PRO A 11 10.20 20.39 25.35
CA PRO A 11 9.18 19.36 25.14
C PRO A 11 8.90 19.24 23.64
N PRO A 12 8.64 18.04 23.10
CA PRO A 12 8.35 17.89 21.68
C PRO A 12 7.17 18.80 21.33
N GLU A 13 7.38 19.73 20.38
CA GLU A 13 6.33 20.62 19.88
C GLU A 13 5.11 19.79 19.50
N GLN A 14 3.97 20.11 20.12
CA GLN A 14 2.72 19.42 19.88
C GLN A 14 2.07 19.97 18.61
N ILE A 15 1.24 19.18 17.94
CA ILE A 15 0.62 19.59 16.67
C ILE A 15 -0.21 20.87 16.86
N GLU A 16 -0.81 21.02 18.03
CA GLU A 16 -1.68 22.15 18.39
C GLU A 16 -0.91 23.47 18.58
N ASP A 17 0.41 23.41 18.80
CA ASP A 17 1.28 24.58 18.96
C ASP A 17 1.48 25.35 17.64
N TYR A 18 1.18 24.71 16.50
CA TYR A 18 1.31 25.31 15.17
C TYR A 18 0.10 26.19 14.82
N PRO A 19 0.30 27.26 14.01
CA PRO A 19 -0.78 28.12 13.54
C PRO A 19 -1.89 27.32 12.85
N SER A 20 -3.14 27.65 13.17
CA SER A 20 -4.31 27.06 12.51
C SER A 20 -4.25 27.30 10.99
N GLY A 21 -4.73 26.34 10.22
CA GLY A 21 -4.56 26.34 8.76
C GLY A 21 -3.74 25.16 8.24
N TYR A 22 -3.20 25.34 7.04
CA TYR A 22 -2.22 24.44 6.43
C TYR A 22 -0.99 24.13 7.31
N PRO A 23 -0.41 25.06 8.11
CA PRO A 23 0.74 24.73 8.94
C PRO A 23 0.46 23.60 9.93
N ARG A 24 -0.67 23.67 10.65
CA ARG A 24 -1.10 22.63 11.58
C ARG A 24 -1.45 21.31 10.88
N LEU A 25 -2.18 21.37 9.76
CA LEU A 25 -2.52 20.18 8.98
C LEU A 25 -1.26 19.49 8.44
N ALA A 26 -0.32 20.25 7.88
CA ALA A 26 0.95 19.70 7.39
C ALA A 26 1.75 19.04 8.53
N ARG A 27 1.69 19.61 9.74
CA ARG A 27 2.29 18.99 10.91
C ARG A 27 1.62 17.67 11.28
N LEU A 28 0.29 17.59 11.22
CA LEU A 28 -0.44 16.33 11.43
C LEU A 28 -0.06 15.27 10.39
N ILE A 29 -0.11 15.64 9.10
CA ILE A 29 0.21 14.73 7.99
C ILE A 29 1.65 14.20 8.12
N SER A 30 2.60 15.07 8.48
CA SER A 30 4.00 14.67 8.70
C SER A 30 4.21 13.88 9.99
N ALA A 31 3.33 14.03 10.99
CA ALA A 31 3.41 13.30 12.25
C ALA A 31 2.98 11.84 12.10
N HIS A 32 2.06 11.52 11.18
CA HIS A 32 1.64 10.14 10.97
C HIS A 32 1.44 9.75 9.49
N PRO A 33 2.12 8.69 9.01
CA PRO A 33 1.97 8.16 7.65
C PRO A 33 0.53 7.93 7.20
N SER A 34 -0.34 7.40 8.08
CA SER A 34 -1.74 7.08 7.74
C SER A 34 -2.59 8.31 7.38
N PHE A 35 -2.15 9.53 7.71
CA PHE A 35 -2.81 10.78 7.30
C PHE A 35 -2.30 11.34 5.97
N SER A 36 -1.35 10.67 5.32
CA SER A 36 -0.87 11.03 3.97
C SER A 36 -1.88 10.63 2.88
N ILE A 37 -3.09 11.15 3.00
CA ILE A 37 -4.26 10.85 2.18
C ILE A 37 -4.46 11.97 1.16
N PHE A 38 -4.39 11.60 -0.12
CA PHE A 38 -4.54 12.54 -1.23
C PHE A 38 -5.44 11.98 -2.32
N ARG A 39 -5.89 12.85 -3.23
CA ARG A 39 -6.66 12.42 -4.39
C ARG A 39 -5.74 11.94 -5.52
N ARG A 40 -6.14 10.86 -6.16
CA ARG A 40 -5.47 10.28 -7.33
C ARG A 40 -5.74 11.07 -8.61
N PHE A 41 -6.89 11.75 -8.69
CA PHE A 41 -7.34 12.54 -9.85
C PHE A 41 -7.45 11.73 -11.16
N SER A 42 -7.90 10.48 -11.10
CA SER A 42 -7.94 9.57 -12.26
C SER A 42 -8.64 10.16 -13.49
N ALA A 43 -9.84 10.74 -13.32
CA ALA A 43 -10.59 11.30 -14.42
C ALA A 43 -9.90 12.53 -15.05
N ALA A 44 -9.30 13.39 -14.22
CA ALA A 44 -8.58 14.55 -14.69
C ALA A 44 -7.31 14.16 -15.46
N ARG A 45 -6.54 13.20 -14.94
CA ARG A 45 -5.36 12.64 -15.63
C ARG A 45 -5.73 12.01 -16.96
N ALA A 46 -6.78 11.18 -16.99
CA ALA A 46 -7.27 10.56 -18.22
C ALA A 46 -7.67 11.62 -19.27
N ARG A 47 -8.36 12.69 -18.85
CA ARG A 47 -8.73 13.78 -19.74
C ARG A 47 -7.51 14.48 -20.36
N ILE A 48 -6.46 14.73 -19.57
CA ILE A 48 -5.23 15.36 -20.07
C ILE A 48 -4.49 14.40 -21.04
N LEU A 49 -4.41 13.10 -20.70
CA LEU A 49 -3.81 12.09 -21.56
C LEU A 49 -4.51 12.00 -22.92
N LEU A 50 -5.85 11.98 -22.94
CA LEU A 50 -6.62 11.95 -24.18
C LEU A 50 -6.35 13.19 -25.05
N TYR A 51 -6.23 14.37 -24.43
CA TYR A 51 -5.92 15.61 -25.15
C TYR A 51 -4.50 15.60 -25.75
N GLN A 52 -3.52 15.10 -24.99
CA GLN A 52 -2.14 14.97 -25.48
C GLN A 52 -2.02 13.90 -26.58
N GLN A 53 -2.75 12.80 -26.46
CA GLN A 53 -2.80 11.74 -27.47
C GLN A 53 -3.33 12.28 -28.81
N ASP A 54 -4.42 13.03 -28.77
CA ASP A 54 -5.00 13.67 -29.97
C ASP A 54 -4.02 14.68 -30.58
N ARG A 55 -3.34 15.48 -29.75
CA ARG A 55 -2.31 16.41 -30.21
C ARG A 55 -1.15 15.71 -30.93
N ILE A 56 -0.74 14.54 -30.46
CA ILE A 56 0.28 13.73 -31.14
C ILE A 56 -0.26 13.24 -32.49
N ALA A 57 -1.51 12.77 -32.54
CA ALA A 57 -2.14 12.34 -33.78
C ALA A 57 -2.24 13.46 -34.83
N GLU A 58 -2.59 14.69 -34.43
CA GLU A 58 -2.59 15.87 -35.32
C GLU A 58 -1.20 16.12 -35.94
N LEU A 59 -0.14 15.98 -35.14
CA LEU A 59 1.24 16.17 -35.60
C LEU A 59 1.68 15.04 -36.55
N GLU A 60 1.26 13.80 -36.29
CA GLU A 60 1.49 12.65 -37.18
C GLU A 60 0.78 12.81 -38.52
N GLU A 61 -0.48 13.27 -38.52
CA GLU A 61 -1.23 13.57 -39.74
C GLU A 61 -0.57 14.70 -40.54
N THR A 62 -0.11 15.74 -39.84
CA THR A 62 0.64 16.85 -40.46
C THR A 62 1.94 16.35 -41.09
N LEU A 63 2.70 15.49 -40.40
CA LEU A 63 3.92 14.88 -40.97
C LEU A 63 3.61 14.03 -42.20
N THR A 64 2.59 13.19 -42.12
CA THR A 64 2.15 12.35 -43.24
C THR A 64 1.82 13.21 -44.45
N THR A 65 1.06 14.29 -44.26
CA THR A 65 0.72 15.25 -45.31
C THR A 65 1.96 15.92 -45.91
N LEU A 66 2.95 16.28 -45.08
CA LEU A 66 4.22 16.87 -45.55
C LEU A 66 5.05 15.87 -46.35
N ASP A 67 5.08 14.61 -45.92
CA ASP A 67 5.80 13.53 -46.57
C ASP A 67 5.17 13.18 -47.93
N GLU A 68 3.84 13.15 -48.02
CA GLU A 68 3.11 12.93 -49.28
C GLU A 68 3.32 14.06 -50.30
N ARG A 69 3.49 15.30 -49.84
CA ARG A 69 3.72 16.47 -50.70
C ARG A 69 5.18 16.65 -51.10
N GLU A 70 6.11 15.88 -50.51
CA GLU A 70 7.54 16.04 -50.75
C GLU A 70 7.93 15.51 -52.13
N GLN A 71 8.29 16.42 -53.04
CA GLN A 71 8.72 16.07 -54.39
C GLN A 71 10.13 15.47 -54.42
N LYS A 72 10.98 15.82 -53.44
CA LYS A 72 12.38 15.37 -53.40
C LYS A 72 12.51 14.12 -52.55
N VAL A 73 12.47 12.94 -53.20
CA VAL A 73 12.64 11.63 -52.54
C VAL A 73 13.91 11.56 -51.65
N LEU A 74 14.99 12.23 -52.05
CA LEU A 74 16.23 12.33 -51.27
C LEU A 74 16.04 12.96 -49.88
N PHE A 75 15.07 13.87 -49.72
CA PHE A 75 14.78 14.52 -48.44
C PHE A 75 14.10 13.56 -47.47
N LEU A 76 13.27 12.64 -47.97
CA LEU A 76 12.64 11.58 -47.17
C LEU A 76 13.65 10.48 -46.82
N GLY A 77 14.54 10.13 -47.75
CA GLY A 77 15.54 9.08 -47.57
C GLY A 77 16.81 9.49 -46.81
N SER A 78 17.03 10.78 -46.54
CA SER A 78 18.25 11.25 -45.87
C SER A 78 18.02 12.49 -45.02
N ARG A 79 17.91 12.29 -43.69
CA ARG A 79 17.83 13.39 -42.71
C ARG A 79 18.95 14.43 -42.85
N ARG A 80 20.16 14.02 -43.24
CA ARG A 80 21.29 14.96 -43.44
C ARG A 80 21.08 15.88 -44.64
N ARG A 81 20.31 15.43 -45.64
CA ARG A 81 20.00 16.17 -46.87
C ARG A 81 18.62 16.81 -46.83
N ASP A 82 17.82 16.51 -45.81
CA ASP A 82 16.51 17.08 -45.59
C ASP A 82 16.62 18.57 -45.25
N ALA A 83 16.19 19.40 -46.20
CA ALA A 83 16.15 20.85 -46.05
C ALA A 83 14.76 21.38 -45.67
N ASN A 84 13.73 20.53 -45.55
CA ASN A 84 12.36 20.95 -45.31
C ASN A 84 12.24 21.56 -43.88
N PRO A 85 12.00 22.88 -43.75
CA PRO A 85 11.96 23.53 -42.45
C PRO A 85 10.68 23.18 -41.68
N GLU A 86 9.56 22.99 -42.38
CA GLU A 86 8.26 22.67 -41.76
C GLU A 86 8.29 21.27 -41.16
N ARG A 87 8.76 20.26 -41.91
CA ARG A 87 8.92 18.90 -41.40
C ARG A 87 9.83 18.84 -40.18
N ARG A 88 10.95 19.57 -40.20
CA ARG A 88 11.85 19.68 -39.03
C ARG A 88 11.17 20.33 -37.82
N ALA A 89 10.35 21.37 -38.03
CA ALA A 89 9.61 22.03 -36.96
C ALA A 89 8.55 21.10 -36.37
N VAL A 90 7.78 20.38 -37.19
CA VAL A 90 6.76 19.43 -36.73
C VAL A 90 7.41 18.25 -36.00
N LEU A 91 8.53 17.70 -36.50
CA LEU A 91 9.29 16.65 -35.81
C LEU A 91 9.81 17.12 -34.43
N ALA A 92 10.22 18.39 -34.31
CA ALA A 92 10.64 18.95 -33.03
C ALA A 92 9.47 19.08 -32.05
N GLN A 93 8.30 19.54 -32.53
CA GLN A 93 7.07 19.59 -31.72
C GLN A 93 6.61 18.20 -31.30
N LEU A 94 6.62 17.23 -32.22
CA LEU A 94 6.26 15.85 -31.95
C LEU A 94 7.16 15.26 -30.87
N LYS A 95 8.49 15.45 -30.97
CA LYS A 95 9.43 15.02 -29.94
C LYS A 95 9.09 15.58 -28.56
N SER A 96 8.74 16.87 -28.48
CA SER A 96 8.35 17.49 -27.20
C SER A 96 7.04 16.93 -26.68
N ALA A 97 6.01 16.83 -27.54
CA ALA A 97 4.69 16.33 -27.17
C ALA A 97 4.74 14.88 -26.69
N MET A 98 5.55 14.02 -27.34
CA MET A 98 5.76 12.64 -26.92
C MET A 98 6.44 12.57 -25.54
N ALA A 99 7.45 13.40 -25.28
CA ALA A 99 8.12 13.43 -23.98
C ALA A 99 7.15 13.83 -22.86
N ASP A 100 6.33 14.86 -23.07
CA ASP A 100 5.32 15.30 -22.10
C ASP A 100 4.23 14.24 -21.88
N TYR A 101 3.83 13.54 -22.93
CA TYR A 101 2.85 12.45 -22.88
C TYR A 101 3.39 11.24 -22.13
N ASP A 102 4.61 10.79 -22.43
CA ASP A 102 5.24 9.64 -21.80
C ASP A 102 5.46 9.89 -20.30
N ASP A 103 5.90 11.10 -19.92
CA ASP A 103 6.04 11.52 -18.53
C ASP A 103 4.70 11.51 -17.79
N LEU A 104 3.63 12.03 -18.41
CA LEU A 104 2.31 12.02 -17.80
C LEU A 104 1.76 10.60 -17.67
N LEU A 105 1.99 9.75 -18.68
CA LEU A 105 1.54 8.36 -18.71
C LEU A 105 2.22 7.55 -17.59
N ALA A 106 3.53 7.71 -17.43
CA ALA A 106 4.29 7.07 -16.35
C ALA A 106 3.77 7.48 -14.97
N ARG A 107 3.62 8.78 -14.72
CA ARG A 107 3.07 9.31 -13.44
C ARG A 107 1.62 8.88 -13.21
N THR A 108 0.83 8.76 -14.28
CA THR A 108 -0.56 8.31 -14.18
C THR A 108 -0.63 6.83 -13.85
N ARG A 109 0.22 6.00 -14.46
CA ARG A 109 0.35 4.59 -14.10
C ARG A 109 0.74 4.42 -12.64
N GLU A 110 1.71 5.19 -12.14
CA GLU A 110 2.09 5.18 -10.73
C GLU A 110 0.90 5.54 -9.83
N ALA A 111 0.21 6.64 -10.15
CA ALA A 111 -0.97 7.05 -9.40
C ALA A 111 -2.09 6.00 -9.42
N LEU A 112 -2.31 5.30 -10.54
CA LEU A 112 -3.31 4.22 -10.66
C LEU A 112 -2.96 2.99 -9.84
N ASN A 113 -1.68 2.67 -9.70
CA ASN A 113 -1.18 1.56 -8.88
C ASN A 113 -1.07 1.90 -7.39
N ALA A 114 -1.27 3.17 -7.00
CA ALA A 114 -1.28 3.58 -5.61
C ALA A 114 -2.45 2.92 -4.85
N LYS A 115 -2.19 2.58 -3.59
CA LYS A 115 -3.17 1.90 -2.74
C LYS A 115 -4.32 2.83 -2.36
N PRO A 116 -5.57 2.33 -2.33
CA PRO A 116 -6.69 3.10 -1.83
C PRO A 116 -6.47 3.48 -0.36
N ALA A 117 -6.90 4.68 0.04
CA ALA A 117 -6.85 5.09 1.43
C ALA A 117 -7.82 4.25 2.29
N TYR A 118 -7.41 3.94 3.51
CA TYR A 118 -8.25 3.17 4.43
C TYR A 118 -9.43 4.03 4.93
N ARG A 119 -10.64 3.46 4.97
CA ARG A 119 -11.86 4.22 5.30
C ARG A 119 -11.81 4.88 6.68
N ARG A 120 -11.19 4.20 7.64
CA ARG A 120 -11.04 4.70 9.02
C ARG A 120 -10.09 5.88 9.10
N ASP A 121 -8.99 5.85 8.36
CA ASP A 121 -8.00 6.95 8.36
C ASP A 121 -8.63 8.19 7.71
N VAL A 122 -9.39 8.00 6.63
CA VAL A 122 -10.18 9.06 6.00
C VAL A 122 -11.19 9.65 6.98
N ALA A 123 -11.92 8.81 7.74
CA ALA A 123 -12.88 9.27 8.73
C ALA A 123 -12.18 10.03 9.88
N SER A 124 -11.08 9.49 10.41
CA SER A 124 -10.32 10.11 11.51
C SER A 124 -9.73 11.47 11.09
N LEU A 125 -9.19 11.57 9.88
CA LEU A 125 -8.69 12.83 9.33
C LEU A 125 -9.82 13.83 9.12
N ARG A 126 -10.99 13.38 8.64
CA ARG A 126 -12.17 14.22 8.43
C ARG A 126 -12.69 14.77 9.77
N ASP A 127 -12.83 13.91 10.76
CA ASP A 127 -13.32 14.29 12.09
C ASP A 127 -12.37 15.30 12.74
N TRP A 128 -11.05 15.04 12.66
CA TRP A 128 -10.05 15.99 13.15
C TRP A 128 -10.07 17.33 12.43
N ILE A 129 -10.24 17.37 11.10
CA ILE A 129 -10.37 18.63 10.34
C ILE A 129 -11.62 19.40 10.78
N ASN A 130 -12.73 18.68 11.01
CA ASN A 130 -13.98 19.28 11.47
C ASN A 130 -13.87 19.85 12.89
N ASP A 131 -13.19 19.12 13.80
CA ASP A 131 -13.01 19.51 15.20
C ASP A 131 -12.00 20.66 15.33
N SER A 132 -10.89 20.60 14.58
CA SER A 132 -9.84 21.63 14.63
C SER A 132 -10.21 22.92 13.91
N GLY A 133 -11.16 22.87 12.96
CA GLY A 133 -11.52 24.00 12.10
C GLY A 133 -10.34 24.54 11.28
N CYS A 134 -9.32 23.72 11.01
CA CYS A 134 -8.07 24.17 10.39
C CYS A 134 -8.16 24.37 8.87
N LEU A 135 -9.24 23.91 8.23
CA LEU A 135 -9.44 23.96 6.78
C LEU A 135 -10.83 24.47 6.47
N SER A 136 -10.97 25.14 5.33
CA SER A 136 -12.30 25.52 4.83
C SER A 136 -13.10 24.27 4.44
N ARG A 137 -14.43 24.36 4.56
CA ARG A 137 -15.33 23.27 4.13
C ARG A 137 -15.22 22.97 2.64
N ASP A 138 -14.89 23.96 1.82
CA ASP A 138 -14.71 23.76 0.38
C ASP A 138 -13.46 22.97 0.06
N GLU A 139 -12.39 23.18 0.83
CA GLU A 139 -11.15 22.42 0.67
C GLU A 139 -11.31 21.01 1.22
N SER A 140 -11.93 20.81 2.41
CA SER A 140 -12.05 19.49 3.03
C SER A 140 -12.97 18.51 2.27
N LYS A 141 -13.82 18.99 1.35
CA LYS A 141 -14.67 18.17 0.45
C LYS A 141 -13.91 17.12 -0.34
N TYR A 142 -12.60 17.26 -0.51
CA TYR A 142 -11.79 16.25 -1.19
C TYR A 142 -11.88 14.89 -0.49
N LEU A 143 -12.07 14.86 0.84
CA LEU A 143 -12.18 13.64 1.66
C LEU A 143 -13.51 12.88 1.46
N GLU A 144 -14.47 13.45 0.74
CA GLU A 144 -15.73 12.79 0.38
C GLU A 144 -15.64 12.06 -0.97
N LYS A 145 -14.52 12.21 -1.68
CA LYS A 145 -14.33 11.59 -3.00
C LYS A 145 -13.90 10.13 -2.87
N ASN A 146 -14.23 9.35 -3.89
CA ASN A 146 -13.88 7.92 -3.96
C ASN A 146 -12.48 7.66 -4.52
N ASP A 147 -11.74 8.69 -4.93
CA ASP A 147 -10.41 8.58 -5.55
C ASP A 147 -9.28 8.90 -4.57
N LEU A 148 -9.45 8.56 -3.29
CA LEU A 148 -8.45 8.77 -2.24
C LEU A 148 -7.42 7.64 -2.22
N ILE A 149 -6.16 8.02 -2.16
CA ILE A 149 -5.01 7.13 -2.07
C ILE A 149 -4.18 7.47 -0.83
N SER A 150 -3.54 6.44 -0.25
CA SER A 150 -2.50 6.63 0.76
C SER A 150 -1.13 6.65 0.06
N LEU A 151 -0.29 7.62 0.40
CA LEU A 151 1.09 7.67 -0.12
C LEU A 151 1.98 6.57 0.48
N VAL A 152 1.57 5.99 1.61
CA VAL A 152 2.36 4.97 2.29
C VAL A 152 1.91 3.60 1.82
N SER A 153 2.81 2.92 1.13
CA SER A 153 2.64 1.51 0.79
C SER A 153 2.85 0.66 2.04
N SER A 154 1.81 0.45 2.83
CA SER A 154 1.83 -0.67 3.78
C SER A 154 2.01 -1.95 2.94
N GLU A 155 3.10 -2.70 3.09
CA GLU A 155 3.50 -3.85 2.23
C GLU A 155 2.54 -5.07 2.28
N GLN A 156 1.31 -4.90 2.70
CA GLN A 156 0.54 -5.97 3.34
C GLN A 156 -0.79 -6.24 2.63
N GLY A 157 -0.74 -6.40 1.31
CA GLY A 157 -1.94 -6.57 0.45
C GLY A 157 -2.82 -7.80 0.72
N LEU A 158 -2.40 -8.74 1.60
CA LEU A 158 -3.24 -9.85 2.07
C LEU A 158 -3.48 -9.83 3.58
N LEU A 159 -2.58 -9.21 4.35
CA LEU A 159 -2.85 -8.94 5.77
C LEU A 159 -3.94 -7.88 5.92
N GLU A 160 -4.27 -7.09 4.89
CA GLU A 160 -5.37 -6.11 4.90
C GLU A 160 -6.75 -6.73 5.16
N SER A 161 -7.05 -7.96 4.68
CA SER A 161 -8.31 -8.66 5.00
C SER A 161 -8.36 -9.11 6.47
N MET A 162 -7.23 -9.63 6.97
CA MET A 162 -7.08 -10.02 8.38
C MET A 162 -6.89 -8.80 9.28
N SER A 163 -6.50 -7.64 8.73
CA SER A 163 -6.19 -6.42 9.49
C SER A 163 -7.44 -5.87 10.13
N ALA A 164 -8.61 -5.94 9.48
CA ALA A 164 -9.86 -5.52 10.10
C ALA A 164 -10.19 -6.38 11.33
N ALA A 165 -10.07 -7.70 11.23
CA ALA A 165 -10.32 -8.61 12.35
C ALA A 165 -9.24 -8.51 13.45
N VAL A 166 -7.97 -8.30 13.07
CA VAL A 166 -6.86 -8.10 14.00
C VAL A 166 -6.96 -6.72 14.67
N GLU A 167 -7.38 -5.69 13.96
CA GLU A 167 -7.65 -4.35 14.51
C GLU A 167 -8.83 -4.39 15.48
N ASP A 168 -9.93 -5.05 15.12
CA ASP A 168 -11.08 -5.26 16.01
C ASP A 168 -10.68 -6.04 17.26
N LEU A 169 -9.82 -7.06 17.10
CA LEU A 169 -9.27 -7.81 18.22
C LEU A 169 -8.33 -6.96 19.08
N ILE A 170 -7.48 -6.11 18.49
CA ILE A 170 -6.60 -5.19 19.21
C ILE A 170 -7.42 -4.13 19.96
N ILE A 171 -8.51 -3.62 19.37
CA ILE A 171 -9.44 -2.69 20.03
C ILE A 171 -10.17 -3.38 21.18
N TRP A 172 -10.63 -4.60 20.96
CA TRP A 172 -11.25 -5.41 22.00
C TRP A 172 -10.26 -5.70 23.15
N ILE A 173 -9.01 -6.08 22.85
CA ILE A 173 -7.96 -6.30 23.85
C ILE A 173 -7.58 -5.00 24.55
N SER A 174 -7.40 -3.89 23.84
CA SER A 174 -7.02 -2.59 24.42
C SER A 174 -8.14 -1.90 25.19
N SER A 175 -9.41 -2.17 24.88
CA SER A 175 -10.54 -1.73 25.69
C SER A 175 -10.71 -2.60 26.94
N ARG A 176 -10.30 -3.87 26.89
CA ARG A 176 -10.34 -4.82 28.02
C ARG A 176 -9.16 -4.66 28.99
N THR A 177 -7.98 -4.37 28.44
CA THR A 177 -6.71 -4.22 29.16
C THR A 177 -6.37 -2.74 29.05
N ARG A 178 -6.23 -1.98 30.15
CA ARG A 178 -5.97 -0.51 30.16
C ARG A 178 -4.60 -0.12 29.53
N TRP A 179 -4.33 -0.55 28.31
CA TRP A 179 -3.11 -0.35 27.56
C TRP A 179 -3.33 0.86 26.66
N ASN A 180 -2.75 1.98 27.08
CA ASN A 180 -2.81 3.24 26.34
C ASN A 180 -1.87 3.17 25.13
N PHE A 181 -2.38 2.84 23.95
CA PHE A 181 -1.72 3.08 22.65
C PHE A 181 -1.76 4.57 22.28
N ARG A 182 -1.46 5.46 23.23
CA ARG A 182 -1.49 6.92 23.03
C ARG A 182 -0.21 7.35 22.32
N THR A 183 -0.35 8.11 21.25
CA THR A 183 0.79 8.85 20.69
C THR A 183 1.17 9.99 21.64
N PRO A 184 2.46 10.31 21.80
CA PRO A 184 2.89 11.43 22.65
C PRO A 184 2.63 12.83 22.06
N HIS A 185 2.13 12.94 20.82
CA HIS A 185 2.26 14.14 19.99
C HIS A 185 0.98 14.97 19.76
N SER A 186 -0.19 14.54 20.29
CA SER A 186 -1.43 15.33 20.23
C SER A 186 -2.13 15.33 21.59
N ARG A 187 -2.71 16.48 21.96
CA ARG A 187 -3.54 16.63 23.17
C ARG A 187 -4.98 16.17 22.94
N ASP A 188 -5.37 15.89 21.71
CA ASP A 188 -6.75 15.58 21.36
C ASP A 188 -7.12 14.13 21.71
N SER A 189 -8.24 13.97 22.41
CA SER A 189 -8.62 12.69 23.02
C SER A 189 -9.31 11.71 22.05
N ASN A 190 -9.67 12.19 20.86
CA ASN A 190 -10.53 11.45 19.93
C ASN A 190 -9.80 10.83 18.73
N MET A 191 -8.46 10.94 18.69
CA MET A 191 -7.66 10.47 17.55
C MET A 191 -6.96 9.15 17.87
N TYR A 192 -7.53 8.04 17.37
CA TYR A 192 -6.92 6.71 17.47
C TYR A 192 -5.86 6.54 16.37
N ILE A 193 -4.62 6.92 16.66
CA ILE A 193 -3.49 6.65 15.79
C ILE A 193 -2.94 5.26 16.11
N PHE A 194 -3.17 4.28 15.24
CA PHE A 194 -2.54 2.96 15.35
C PHE A 194 -1.16 2.97 14.70
N PHE A 195 -0.14 2.51 15.41
CA PHE A 195 1.20 2.33 14.84
C PHE A 195 1.20 1.20 13.80
N GLU A 196 1.52 1.52 12.55
CA GLU A 196 1.62 0.56 11.43
C GLU A 196 2.63 -0.59 11.73
N ASN A 197 3.69 -0.30 12.47
CA ASN A 197 4.70 -1.29 12.88
C ASN A 197 4.17 -2.32 13.89
N LEU A 198 3.19 -1.93 14.71
CA LEU A 198 2.55 -2.83 15.66
C LEU A 198 1.57 -3.76 14.94
N ILE A 199 0.76 -3.24 14.01
CA ILE A 199 -0.19 -4.06 13.25
C ILE A 199 0.55 -5.13 12.44
N GLY A 200 1.65 -4.77 11.77
CA GLY A 200 2.48 -5.72 11.03
C GLY A 200 3.09 -6.80 11.93
N THR A 201 3.61 -6.41 13.10
CA THR A 201 4.19 -7.35 14.08
C THR A 201 3.13 -8.24 14.71
N PHE A 202 1.98 -7.69 15.11
CA PHE A 202 0.87 -8.43 15.69
C PHE A 202 0.28 -9.43 14.70
N THR A 203 0.09 -9.02 13.44
CA THR A 203 -0.41 -9.94 12.42
C THR A 203 0.56 -11.10 12.18
N ARG A 204 1.88 -10.83 12.16
CA ARG A 204 2.90 -11.87 12.07
C ARG A 204 2.90 -12.80 13.29
N ILE A 205 2.71 -12.27 14.51
CA ILE A 205 2.60 -13.07 15.74
C ILE A 205 1.37 -13.97 15.69
N ILE A 206 0.21 -13.43 15.30
CA ILE A 206 -1.04 -14.19 15.18
C ILE A 206 -0.88 -15.30 14.13
N LEU A 207 -0.31 -14.99 12.97
CA LEU A 207 -0.06 -15.96 11.92
C LEU A 207 0.91 -17.05 12.37
N ALA A 208 1.98 -16.70 13.10
CA ALA A 208 2.91 -17.65 13.69
C ALA A 208 2.24 -18.53 14.77
N LEU A 209 1.34 -17.95 15.58
CA LEU A 209 0.57 -18.69 16.58
C LEU A 209 -0.38 -19.69 15.92
N PHE A 210 -1.12 -19.29 14.88
CA PHE A 210 -1.95 -20.21 14.11
C PHE A 210 -1.13 -21.31 13.45
N ALA A 211 -0.01 -20.96 12.80
CA ALA A 211 0.90 -21.96 12.22
C ALA A 211 1.41 -22.96 13.27
N SER A 212 1.76 -22.49 14.47
CA SER A 212 2.17 -23.37 15.57
C SER A 212 1.03 -24.25 16.07
N ALA A 213 -0.18 -23.70 16.22
CA ALA A 213 -1.36 -24.44 16.65
C ALA A 213 -1.71 -25.54 15.66
N THR A 214 -1.59 -25.28 14.35
CA THR A 214 -1.77 -26.28 13.30
C THR A 214 -0.79 -27.44 13.44
N ILE A 215 0.41 -27.24 13.99
CA ILE A 215 1.38 -28.33 14.24
C ILE A 215 0.98 -29.16 15.47
N PHE A 216 0.59 -28.52 16.57
CA PHE A 216 0.32 -29.22 17.83
C PHE A 216 -1.06 -29.88 17.90
N ILE A 217 -2.10 -29.26 17.34
CA ILE A 217 -3.49 -29.75 17.42
C ILE A 217 -3.65 -31.17 16.83
N PRO A 218 -3.13 -31.48 15.63
CA PRO A 218 -3.28 -32.80 15.03
C PRO A 218 -2.54 -33.90 15.80
N ILE A 219 -1.41 -33.59 16.44
CA ILE A 219 -0.65 -34.52 17.28
C ILE A 219 -1.50 -34.93 18.51
N VAL A 220 -2.12 -33.94 19.18
CA VAL A 220 -2.99 -34.19 20.33
C VAL A 220 -4.25 -34.94 19.91
N ILE A 221 -4.94 -34.50 18.86
CA ILE A 221 -6.16 -35.16 18.37
C ILE A 221 -5.86 -36.59 17.91
N SER A 222 -4.76 -36.82 17.21
CA SER A 222 -4.35 -38.16 16.78
C SER A 222 -4.09 -39.12 17.95
N SER A 223 -3.66 -38.61 19.12
CA SER A 223 -3.47 -39.44 20.33
C SER A 223 -4.79 -39.93 20.92
N LEU A 224 -5.89 -39.20 20.71
CA LEU A 224 -7.21 -39.50 21.23
C LEU A 224 -8.03 -40.38 20.28
N MET A 225 -7.59 -40.53 19.02
CA MET A 225 -8.28 -41.30 17.99
C MET A 225 -7.79 -42.74 17.97
N SER A 226 -8.70 -43.70 18.09
CA SER A 226 -8.38 -45.14 18.04
C SER A 226 -8.41 -45.74 16.63
N SER A 227 -8.92 -45.01 15.63
CA SER A 227 -9.07 -45.50 14.25
C SER A 227 -7.92 -45.04 13.34
N GLU A 228 -7.22 -46.00 12.73
CA GLU A 228 -6.08 -45.77 11.82
C GLU A 228 -6.45 -44.98 10.56
N SER A 229 -7.59 -45.29 9.94
CA SER A 229 -8.04 -44.56 8.74
C SER A 229 -8.37 -43.11 9.03
N ALA A 230 -8.91 -42.84 10.23
CA ALA A 230 -9.26 -41.49 10.64
C ALA A 230 -8.01 -40.65 10.99
N ARG A 231 -6.94 -41.28 11.52
CA ARG A 231 -5.64 -40.63 11.71
C ARG A 231 -5.03 -40.18 10.38
N LEU A 232 -5.08 -41.02 9.34
CA LEU A 232 -4.55 -40.66 8.01
C LEU A 232 -5.29 -39.49 7.38
N VAL A 233 -6.63 -39.47 7.47
CA VAL A 233 -7.45 -38.34 6.97
C VAL A 233 -7.12 -37.05 7.72
N LEU A 234 -6.93 -37.11 9.04
CA LEU A 234 -6.54 -35.96 9.86
C LEU A 234 -5.17 -35.40 9.43
N VAL A 235 -4.18 -36.27 9.15
CA VAL A 235 -2.84 -35.85 8.70
C VAL A 235 -2.91 -35.13 7.36
N VAL A 236 -3.61 -35.69 6.37
CA VAL A 236 -3.75 -35.07 5.05
C VAL A 236 -4.44 -33.70 5.14
N LEU A 237 -5.53 -33.61 5.90
CA LEU A 237 -6.25 -32.36 6.10
C LEU A 237 -5.38 -31.31 6.81
N SER A 238 -4.62 -31.72 7.83
CA SER A 238 -3.75 -30.83 8.60
C SER A 238 -2.61 -30.27 7.77
N ILE A 239 -2.00 -31.09 6.90
CA ILE A 239 -0.96 -30.66 5.96
C ILE A 239 -1.55 -29.65 4.95
N ALA A 240 -2.75 -29.92 4.42
CA ALA A 240 -3.42 -29.02 3.49
C ALA A 240 -3.74 -27.65 4.14
N ILE A 241 -4.24 -27.65 5.38
CA ILE A 241 -4.50 -26.41 6.14
C ILE A 241 -3.19 -25.66 6.41
N PHE A 242 -2.13 -26.35 6.84
CA PHE A 242 -0.84 -25.73 7.12
C PHE A 242 -0.22 -25.07 5.88
N VAL A 243 -0.20 -25.79 4.75
CA VAL A 243 0.30 -25.26 3.47
C VAL A 243 -0.59 -24.11 3.00
N GLY A 244 -1.91 -24.19 3.22
CA GLY A 244 -2.84 -23.09 2.97
C GLY A 244 -2.50 -21.84 3.77
N ILE A 245 -2.28 -21.96 5.09
CA ILE A 245 -1.88 -20.86 5.98
C ILE A 245 -0.52 -20.28 5.58
N LEU A 246 0.47 -21.13 5.25
CA LEU A 246 1.77 -20.67 4.76
C LEU A 246 1.65 -19.95 3.42
N SER A 247 0.80 -20.42 2.51
CA SER A 247 0.56 -19.78 1.22
C SER A 247 -0.12 -18.40 1.37
N LEU A 248 -0.78 -18.16 2.50
CA LEU A 248 -1.36 -16.87 2.89
C LEU A 248 -0.31 -15.89 3.46
N THR A 249 0.94 -16.31 3.68
CA THR A 249 2.02 -15.40 4.09
C THR A 249 2.49 -14.55 2.90
N SER A 250 3.05 -13.37 3.17
CA SER A 250 3.51 -12.46 2.10
C SER A 250 4.76 -13.00 1.42
N ARG A 251 4.56 -13.60 0.24
CA ARG A 251 5.56 -14.09 -0.73
C ARG A 251 6.51 -15.19 -0.23
N PRO A 252 6.00 -16.35 0.21
CA PRO A 252 6.86 -17.50 0.39
C PRO A 252 7.36 -17.98 -0.97
N ARG A 253 8.64 -18.36 -1.07
CA ARG A 253 9.13 -19.00 -2.29
C ARG A 253 8.49 -20.38 -2.40
N VAL A 254 8.18 -20.83 -3.62
CA VAL A 254 7.61 -22.17 -3.85
C VAL A 254 8.45 -23.26 -3.15
N SER A 255 9.77 -23.14 -3.20
CA SER A 255 10.71 -24.04 -2.50
C SER A 255 10.54 -24.07 -0.98
N GLU A 256 10.22 -22.93 -0.36
CA GLU A 256 10.03 -22.81 1.10
C GLU A 256 8.72 -23.47 1.53
N VAL A 257 7.66 -23.29 0.75
CA VAL A 257 6.36 -23.95 0.99
C VAL A 257 6.48 -25.46 0.86
N PHE A 258 7.16 -25.95 -0.18
CA PHE A 258 7.39 -27.39 -0.37
C PHE A 258 8.24 -27.98 0.75
N LEU A 259 9.33 -27.30 1.15
CA LEU A 259 10.19 -27.77 2.25
C LEU A 259 9.41 -27.84 3.56
N ALA A 260 8.68 -26.76 3.92
CA ALA A 260 7.89 -26.69 5.14
C ALA A 260 6.79 -27.78 5.17
N GLY A 261 6.07 -27.97 4.05
CA GLY A 261 5.07 -29.02 3.91
C GLY A 261 5.65 -30.42 4.05
N ALA A 262 6.81 -30.69 3.43
CA ALA A 262 7.50 -31.98 3.53
C ALA A 262 8.00 -32.26 4.95
N THR A 263 8.61 -31.28 5.62
CA THR A 263 9.02 -31.43 7.04
C THR A 263 7.84 -31.69 7.95
N TYR A 264 6.73 -31.00 7.72
CA TYR A 264 5.53 -31.17 8.54
C TYR A 264 4.88 -32.54 8.33
N ALA A 265 4.79 -32.99 7.08
CA ALA A 265 4.31 -34.32 6.74
C ALA A 265 5.16 -35.42 7.40
N ALA A 266 6.49 -35.30 7.36
CA ALA A 266 7.38 -36.26 7.99
C ALA A 266 7.14 -36.38 9.51
N VAL A 267 6.99 -35.25 10.22
CA VAL A 267 6.73 -35.24 11.66
C VAL A 267 5.40 -35.94 12.01
N LEU A 268 4.32 -35.63 11.28
CA LEU A 268 3.01 -36.23 11.52
C LEU A 268 2.98 -37.73 11.19
N VAL A 269 3.59 -38.14 10.08
CA VAL A 269 3.65 -39.55 9.69
C VAL A 269 4.42 -40.37 10.71
N VAL A 270 5.59 -39.89 11.18
CA VAL A 270 6.37 -40.57 12.23
C VAL A 270 5.55 -40.73 13.52
N TYR A 271 4.81 -39.70 13.92
CA TYR A 271 3.97 -39.75 15.11
C TYR A 271 2.82 -40.76 14.99
N VAL A 272 2.11 -40.78 13.85
CA VAL A 272 1.04 -41.74 13.58
C VAL A 272 1.59 -43.17 13.53
N SER A 273 2.75 -43.40 12.88
CA SER A 273 3.37 -44.73 12.84
C SER A 273 3.87 -45.21 14.21
N GLY A 274 4.30 -44.31 15.09
CA GLY A 274 4.75 -44.66 16.45
C GLY A 274 3.62 -44.98 17.43
N THR A 275 2.38 -44.57 17.14
CA THR A 275 1.19 -44.77 17.99
C THR A 275 0.29 -45.91 17.51
N GLY A 276 0.68 -46.60 16.43
CA GLY A 276 -0.02 -47.76 15.84
C GLY A 276 0.56 -49.12 16.25
N ASN A 277 1.44 -49.17 17.26
CA ASN A 277 1.98 -50.41 17.85
C ASN A 277 1.44 -50.63 19.27
#